data_AF-A0A437UDQ2-F1
#
_entry.id   AF-A0A437UDQ2-F1
#
_cell.length_a   1.000
_cell.length_b   1.000
_cell.length_c   1.000
_cell.angle_alpha   90.00
_cell.angle_beta   90.00
_cell.angle_gamma   90.00
#
_symmetry.space_group_name_H-M   'P 1'
#
loop_
_entity.id
_entity.type
_entity.pdbx_description
1 polymer ?
#
loop_
_entity_poly.entity_id
_entity_poly.type
_entity_poly.pdbx_seq_one_letter_code
_entity_poly.pdbx_strand_id
1 'polypeptide(L)'
;MKTLFLHISFFLVIISNYSFESYDTISILQQKDFYAKGQGKYPEASERELIFSELQKFTAAEIRIIKNEIFARHGYIFKSKDLATYFGKQKWYKPLYKDVTSKLTKIERRNISFIIENFE
;
A
#
# COMPACT_ATOMS: atom_id res chain seq x y z
N MET A 1 -38.67 -40.75 -39.96
CA MET A 1 -38.59 -39.66 -38.97
C MET A 1 -37.19 -39.66 -38.37
N LYS A 2 -36.33 -38.77 -38.89
CA LYS A 2 -35.74 -37.61 -38.16
C LYS A 2 -34.76 -38.02 -37.05
N THR A 3 -33.49 -38.10 -37.46
CA THR A 3 -32.29 -37.52 -36.82
C THR A 3 -32.46 -36.93 -35.42
N LEU A 4 -31.64 -37.37 -34.45
CA LEU A 4 -30.72 -36.49 -33.68
C LEU A 4 -29.82 -37.29 -32.71
N PHE A 5 -28.81 -37.99 -33.23
CA PHE A 5 -27.61 -38.34 -32.45
C PHE A 5 -26.53 -37.31 -32.78
N LEU A 6 -26.52 -36.17 -32.10
CA LEU A 6 -25.34 -35.29 -31.93
C LEU A 6 -25.76 -34.06 -31.10
N HIS A 7 -25.84 -34.15 -29.77
CA HIS A 7 -25.82 -32.95 -28.92
C HIS A 7 -25.49 -33.23 -27.45
N ILE A 8 -24.88 -34.38 -27.13
CA ILE A 8 -24.36 -34.67 -25.78
C ILE A 8 -22.85 -34.85 -25.86
N SER A 9 -22.16 -33.89 -26.49
CA SER A 9 -20.69 -33.84 -26.41
C SER A 9 -20.10 -32.42 -26.54
N PHE A 10 -20.92 -31.38 -26.49
CA PHE A 10 -20.43 -29.99 -26.50
C PHE A 10 -20.56 -29.28 -25.15
N PHE A 11 -21.28 -29.85 -24.18
CA PHE A 11 -21.50 -29.20 -22.88
C PHE A 11 -20.48 -29.59 -21.79
N LEU A 12 -19.64 -30.59 -22.04
CA LEU A 12 -18.60 -31.01 -21.09
C LEU A 12 -17.21 -30.40 -21.37
N VAL A 13 -17.03 -29.67 -22.48
CA VAL A 13 -15.76 -28.97 -22.79
C VAL A 13 -15.75 -27.51 -22.31
N ILE A 14 -16.92 -26.96 -21.95
CA ILE A 14 -17.02 -25.58 -21.43
C ILE A 14 -16.64 -25.51 -19.95
N ILE A 15 -16.82 -26.57 -19.17
CA ILE A 15 -16.60 -26.53 -17.71
C ILE A 15 -15.11 -26.71 -17.33
N SER A 16 -14.26 -27.24 -18.23
CA SER A 16 -12.82 -27.37 -17.97
C SER A 16 -12.01 -26.12 -18.32
N ASN A 17 -12.61 -25.12 -18.98
CA ASN A 17 -11.92 -23.90 -19.42
C ASN A 17 -12.33 -22.63 -18.65
N TYR A 18 -13.14 -22.75 -17.60
CA TYR A 18 -13.61 -21.58 -16.83
C TYR A 18 -12.75 -21.24 -15.59
N SER A 19 -11.68 -21.99 -15.35
CA SER A 19 -10.88 -21.87 -14.11
C SER A 19 -9.48 -21.27 -14.29
N PHE A 20 -9.18 -20.62 -15.43
CA PHE A 20 -7.81 -20.17 -15.72
C PHE A 20 -7.47 -18.71 -15.38
N GLU A 21 -8.42 -17.84 -15.03
CA GLU A 21 -8.11 -16.39 -14.81
C GLU A 21 -8.26 -15.88 -13.37
N SER A 22 -8.77 -16.68 -12.42
CA SER A 22 -9.15 -16.14 -11.10
C SER A 22 -7.97 -15.86 -10.15
N TYR A 23 -6.80 -16.48 -10.36
CA TYR A 23 -5.68 -16.42 -9.41
C TYR A 23 -4.89 -15.11 -9.55
N ASP A 24 -4.65 -14.65 -10.78
CA ASP A 24 -3.91 -13.41 -11.03
C ASP A 24 -4.74 -12.19 -10.59
N THR A 25 -6.05 -12.20 -10.79
CA THR A 25 -6.91 -11.06 -10.44
C THR A 25 -7.00 -10.80 -8.93
N ILE A 26 -7.05 -11.86 -8.10
CA ILE A 26 -7.19 -11.70 -6.64
C ILE A 26 -5.90 -11.16 -6.03
N SER A 27 -4.75 -11.62 -6.50
CA SER A 27 -3.44 -11.14 -6.02
C SER A 27 -3.19 -9.67 -6.38
N ILE A 28 -3.59 -9.25 -7.59
CA ILE A 28 -3.50 -7.86 -8.05
C ILE A 28 -4.41 -6.94 -7.23
N LEU A 29 -5.65 -7.35 -6.94
CA LEU A 29 -6.59 -6.58 -6.13
C LEU A 29 -6.11 -6.45 -4.67
N GLN A 30 -5.61 -7.53 -4.07
CA GLN A 30 -5.05 -7.49 -2.72
C GLN A 30 -3.80 -6.61 -2.63
N GLN A 31 -2.98 -6.59 -3.68
CA GLN A 31 -1.82 -5.71 -3.72
C GLN A 31 -2.27 -4.25 -3.80
N LYS A 32 -3.24 -3.93 -4.67
CA LYS A 32 -3.77 -2.57 -4.91
C LYS A 32 -4.22 -1.85 -3.62
N ASP A 33 -4.74 -2.58 -2.65
CA ASP A 33 -5.27 -2.04 -1.40
C ASP A 33 -4.32 -2.21 -0.20
N PHE A 34 -3.05 -2.56 -0.45
CA PHE A 34 -2.08 -2.69 0.62
C PHE A 34 -1.96 -1.40 1.45
N TYR A 35 -2.21 -1.51 2.75
CA TYR A 35 -1.98 -0.47 3.74
C TYR A 35 -1.60 -1.09 5.09
N ALA A 36 -0.41 -0.79 5.59
CA ALA A 36 0.08 -1.27 6.88
C ALA A 36 -0.50 -0.44 8.04
N LYS A 37 -1.82 -0.54 8.25
CA LYS A 37 -2.57 0.23 9.24
C LYS A 37 -2.01 0.07 10.66
N GLY A 38 -1.75 1.20 11.33
CA GLY A 38 -1.27 1.24 12.72
C GLY A 38 0.14 0.66 12.92
N GLN A 39 0.86 0.35 11.84
CA GLN A 39 2.21 -0.19 11.91
C GLN A 39 3.24 0.94 11.86
N GLY A 40 4.39 0.69 12.49
CA GLY A 40 5.50 1.64 12.58
C GLY A 40 5.67 2.23 13.98
N LYS A 41 6.63 3.14 14.12
CA LYS A 41 6.94 3.80 15.39
C LYS A 41 6.00 4.98 15.66
N TYR A 42 5.45 5.58 14.61
CA TYR A 42 4.65 6.81 14.65
C TYR A 42 3.31 6.61 13.91
N PRO A 43 2.45 5.67 14.36
CA PRO A 43 1.13 5.44 13.76
C PRO A 43 0.24 6.69 13.80
N GLU A 44 0.39 7.53 14.82
CA GLU A 44 -0.39 8.76 15.02
C GLU A 44 -0.30 9.72 13.83
N ALA A 45 0.81 9.69 13.09
CA ALA A 45 1.02 10.51 11.89
C ALA A 45 0.04 10.18 10.74
N SER A 46 -0.65 9.04 10.81
CA SER A 46 -1.74 8.67 9.89
C SER A 46 -3.12 8.68 10.54
N GLU A 47 -3.24 8.84 11.86
CA GLU A 47 -4.50 8.67 12.61
C GLU A 47 -5.12 10.01 13.03
N ARG A 48 -4.30 11.02 13.31
CA ARG A 48 -4.75 12.35 13.72
C ARG A 48 -3.82 13.44 13.20
N GLU A 49 -4.26 14.69 13.31
CA GLU A 49 -3.41 15.84 12.99
C GLU A 49 -2.30 15.98 14.05
N LEU A 50 -1.08 16.23 13.58
CA LEU A 50 0.09 16.49 14.40
C LEU A 50 0.15 17.96 14.77
N ILE A 51 0.68 18.28 15.96
CA ILE A 51 0.85 19.68 16.39
C ILE A 51 2.33 20.02 16.59
N PHE A 52 2.64 21.30 16.45
CA PHE A 52 4.03 21.80 16.45
C PHE A 52 4.80 21.41 17.71
N SER A 53 4.19 21.58 18.89
CA SER A 53 4.82 21.27 20.18
C SER A 53 5.14 19.79 20.38
N GLU A 54 4.44 18.88 19.68
CA GLU A 54 4.79 17.46 19.68
C GLU A 54 6.02 17.21 18.81
N LEU A 55 6.04 17.80 17.61
CA LEU A 55 7.11 17.61 16.65
C LEU A 55 8.45 18.21 17.08
N GLN A 56 8.44 19.33 17.82
CA GLN A 56 9.65 19.96 18.34
C GLN A 56 10.49 19.09 19.28
N LYS A 57 9.92 17.99 19.80
CA LYS A 57 10.62 17.07 20.70
C LYS A 57 11.50 16.06 19.94
N PHE A 58 11.32 15.96 18.62
CA PHE A 58 12.04 15.01 17.78
C PHE A 58 13.23 15.67 17.11
N THR A 59 14.27 14.86 16.87
CA THR A 59 15.39 15.26 16.03
C THR A 59 14.97 15.37 14.56
N ALA A 60 15.72 16.11 13.74
CA ALA A 60 15.47 16.20 12.29
C ALA A 60 15.47 14.82 11.61
N ALA A 61 16.32 13.90 12.08
CA ALA A 61 16.34 12.51 11.61
C ALA A 61 15.02 11.79 11.92
N GLU A 62 14.48 11.97 13.13
CA GLU A 62 13.20 11.39 13.54
C GLU A 62 12.01 12.02 12.81
N ILE A 63 12.01 13.34 12.59
CA ILE A 63 10.99 14.02 11.76
C ILE A 63 10.98 13.42 10.36
N ARG A 64 12.16 13.19 9.77
CA ARG A 64 12.27 12.52 8.47
C ARG A 64 11.70 11.09 8.53
N ILE A 65 11.92 10.33 9.59
CA ILE A 65 11.27 9.01 9.75
C ILE A 65 9.76 9.13 9.88
N ILE A 66 9.23 10.02 10.72
CA ILE A 66 7.78 10.25 10.91
C ILE A 66 7.11 10.50 9.56
N LYS A 67 7.65 11.44 8.78
CA LYS A 67 7.12 11.77 7.45
C LYS A 67 7.18 10.57 6.51
N ASN A 68 8.31 9.88 6.44
CA ASN A 68 8.49 8.76 5.51
C ASN A 68 7.74 7.50 5.92
N GLU A 69 7.40 7.33 7.20
CA GLU A 69 6.60 6.20 7.67
C GLU A 69 5.18 6.22 7.09
N ILE A 70 4.61 7.42 6.89
CA ILE A 70 3.33 7.58 6.17
C ILE A 70 3.43 6.95 4.78
N PHE A 71 4.46 7.28 4.00
CA PHE A 71 4.67 6.71 2.67
C PHE A 71 4.95 5.20 2.71
N ALA A 72 5.71 4.75 3.70
CA ALA A 72 6.04 3.33 3.90
C ALA A 72 4.78 2.49 4.17
N ARG A 73 3.80 3.01 4.92
CA ARG A 73 2.53 2.32 5.18
C ARG A 73 1.73 2.03 3.92
N HIS A 74 1.87 2.88 2.89
CA HIS A 74 1.27 2.69 1.57
C HIS A 74 2.15 1.88 0.60
N GLY A 75 3.29 1.38 1.07
CA GLY A 75 4.20 0.57 0.27
C GLY A 75 5.06 1.36 -0.72
N TYR A 76 5.39 2.61 -0.42
CA TYR A 76 6.27 3.42 -1.26
C TYR A 76 7.69 2.85 -1.35
N ILE A 77 8.27 2.81 -2.55
CA ILE A 77 9.63 2.35 -2.81
C ILE A 77 10.62 3.51 -2.62
N PHE A 78 11.36 3.49 -1.51
CA PHE A 78 12.37 4.50 -1.22
C PHE A 78 13.61 4.40 -2.13
N LYS A 79 14.00 5.52 -2.74
CA LYS A 79 15.27 5.65 -3.49
C LYS A 79 16.47 5.95 -2.59
N SER A 80 16.26 6.60 -1.44
CA SER A 80 17.36 6.88 -0.52
C SER A 80 17.76 5.61 0.22
N LYS A 81 19.06 5.29 0.17
CA LYS A 81 19.61 4.01 0.65
C LYS A 81 19.33 3.79 2.13
N ASP A 82 19.41 4.84 2.92
CA ASP A 82 19.18 4.82 4.37
C ASP A 82 17.71 4.57 4.71
N LEU A 83 16.75 5.20 4.03
CA LEU A 83 15.31 4.94 4.22
C LEU A 83 14.93 3.54 3.75
N ALA A 84 15.44 3.11 2.60
CA ALA A 84 15.24 1.75 2.10
C ALA A 84 15.80 0.71 3.09
N THR A 85 16.96 0.98 3.69
CA THR A 85 17.56 0.12 4.72
C THR A 85 16.75 0.13 6.02
N TYR A 86 16.27 1.31 6.45
CA TYR A 86 15.49 1.45 7.67
C TYR A 86 14.14 0.73 7.58
N PHE A 87 13.36 1.03 6.53
CA PHE A 87 12.04 0.42 6.34
C PHE A 87 12.14 -1.04 5.90
N GLY A 88 13.18 -1.42 5.16
CA GLY A 88 13.44 -2.83 4.78
C GLY A 88 13.64 -3.77 5.97
N LYS A 89 13.99 -3.25 7.16
CA LYS A 89 14.08 -4.02 8.40
C LYS A 89 12.71 -4.18 9.12
N GLN A 90 11.69 -3.45 8.68
CA GLN A 90 10.37 -3.47 9.30
C GLN A 90 9.54 -4.61 8.71
N LYS A 91 9.08 -5.54 9.56
CA LYS A 91 8.30 -6.73 9.12
C LYS A 91 7.01 -6.38 8.37
N TRP A 92 6.44 -5.22 8.65
CA TRP A 92 5.19 -4.75 8.06
C TRP A 92 5.38 -4.03 6.71
N TYR A 93 6.59 -3.61 6.36
CA TYR A 93 6.85 -2.83 5.15
C TYR A 93 6.95 -3.72 3.91
N LYS A 94 6.25 -3.33 2.84
CA LYS A 94 6.31 -3.98 1.52
C LYS A 94 6.57 -2.92 0.44
N PRO A 95 7.70 -2.96 -0.28
CA PRO A 95 7.99 -2.00 -1.35
C PRO A 95 7.19 -2.35 -2.62
N LEU A 96 6.07 -1.67 -2.86
CA LEU A 96 5.10 -2.00 -3.92
C LEU A 96 5.00 -0.94 -5.02
N TYR A 97 5.08 0.35 -4.66
CA TYR A 97 4.75 1.44 -5.58
C TYR A 97 5.84 2.50 -5.67
N LYS A 98 6.06 3.01 -6.89
CA LYS A 98 6.92 4.17 -7.13
C LYS A 98 6.24 5.49 -6.75
N ASP A 99 4.91 5.50 -6.64
CA ASP A 99 4.10 6.65 -6.22
C ASP A 99 2.89 6.16 -5.43
N VAL A 100 2.65 6.78 -4.28
CA VAL A 100 1.52 6.50 -3.37
C VAL A 100 0.67 7.73 -3.11
N THR A 101 0.89 8.84 -3.82
CA THR A 101 0.24 10.14 -3.59
C THR A 101 -1.28 10.04 -3.60
N SER A 102 -1.84 9.25 -4.53
CA SER A 102 -3.27 8.99 -4.65
C SER A 102 -3.86 8.13 -3.52
N LYS A 103 -3.01 7.41 -2.77
CA LYS A 103 -3.38 6.53 -1.66
C LYS A 103 -3.41 7.24 -0.32
N LEU A 104 -2.72 8.37 -0.20
CA LEU A 104 -2.66 9.15 1.03
C LEU A 104 -4.06 9.58 1.47
N THR A 105 -4.32 9.52 2.77
CA THR A 105 -5.53 10.07 3.35
C THR A 105 -5.45 11.60 3.46
N LYS A 106 -6.58 12.23 3.80
CA LYS A 106 -6.62 13.68 4.04
C LYS A 106 -5.73 14.09 5.22
N ILE A 107 -5.72 13.31 6.30
CA ILE A 107 -4.90 13.55 7.49
C ILE A 107 -3.42 13.42 7.15
N GLU A 108 -3.05 12.34 6.46
CA GLU A 108 -1.66 12.10 6.04
C GLU A 108 -1.12 13.24 5.16
N ARG A 109 -1.90 13.71 4.17
CA ARG A 109 -1.51 14.87 3.35
C ARG A 109 -1.27 16.11 4.19
N ARG A 110 -2.19 16.42 5.12
CA ARG A 110 -2.05 17.58 6.01
C ARG A 110 -0.80 17.49 6.87
N ASN A 111 -0.55 16.33 7.47
CA ASN A 111 0.62 16.11 8.31
C ASN A 111 1.93 16.20 7.52
N ILE A 112 1.97 15.68 6.29
CA ILE A 112 3.14 15.83 5.40
C ILE A 112 3.40 17.30 5.10
N SER A 113 2.36 18.05 4.68
CA SER A 113 2.49 19.50 4.43
C SER A 113 2.95 20.24 5.68
N PHE A 114 2.34 19.95 6.82
CA PHE A 114 2.69 20.56 8.10
C PHE A 114 4.15 20.32 8.50
N ILE A 115 4.66 19.10 8.31
CA ILE A 115 6.07 18.76 8.57
C ILE A 115 6.99 19.55 7.63
N ILE A 116 6.68 19.57 6.33
CA ILE A 116 7.51 20.27 5.34
C ILE A 116 7.58 21.77 5.67
N GLU A 117 6.43 22.41 5.92
CA GLU A 117 6.38 23.86 6.16
C GLU A 117 7.12 24.32 7.43
N ASN A 118 7.28 23.44 8.42
CA ASN A 118 7.79 23.81 9.75
C ASN A 118 9.15 23.21 10.10
N PHE A 119 9.62 22.17 9.38
CA PHE A 119 10.80 21.39 9.77
C PHE A 119 11.74 21.00 8.62
N GLU A 120 11.43 21.36 7.36
CA GLU A 120 12.29 21.09 6.19
C GLU A 120 12.49 22.32 5.31
#